data_AF-A0A6A5SXP2-F1
#
_entry.id   AF-A0A6A5SXP2-F1
#
_cell.length_a   1.000
_cell.length_b   1.000
_cell.length_c   1.000
_cell.angle_alpha   90.00
_cell.angle_beta   90.00
_cell.angle_gamma   90.00
#
_symmetry.space_group_name_H-M   'P 1'
#
loop_
_entity.id
_entity.type
_entity.pdbx_description
1 polymer ?
#
loop_
_entity_poly.entity_id
_entity_poly.type
_entity_poly.pdbx_seq_one_letter_code
_entity_poly.pdbx_strand_id
1 'polypeptide(L)'
;MRLSTTTTTIAFVFASSCLATALPSSFSSSPHAASSSVVEEKRSTDQEILTALAGTYTLVNTSSTLHDLPIPDEPYGAHPVGVLIYTASGYMSATITATEPFLRPNLTFPYQASDSDADWALVGKHSVGYAGPLRINPDIPASETEGQVFHGPLTVANVPTWVGAEHRRNYTVVEREEEGKSVKYLEIGSERGGGYRGILWWKRVD
;
A
#
# COMPACT_ATOMS: atom_id res chain seq x y z
N MET A 1 -23.51 -19.88 49.67
CA MET A 1 -22.21 -20.12 50.31
C MET A 1 -21.20 -19.15 49.70
N ARG A 2 -20.30 -18.60 50.52
CA ARG A 2 -19.64 -17.28 50.40
C ARG A 2 -18.67 -17.09 49.22
N LEU A 3 -18.54 -15.83 48.80
CA LEU A 3 -17.53 -15.25 47.90
C LEU A 3 -16.09 -15.38 48.43
N SER A 4 -15.09 -15.36 47.52
CA SER A 4 -13.80 -14.73 47.80
C SER A 4 -13.08 -14.33 46.49
N THR A 5 -13.09 -13.03 46.21
CA THR A 5 -12.17 -12.32 45.31
C THR A 5 -10.96 -11.83 46.12
N THR A 6 -9.75 -12.05 45.63
CA THR A 6 -8.51 -11.52 46.22
C THR A 6 -7.93 -10.44 45.32
N THR A 7 -7.95 -9.20 45.81
CA THR A 7 -7.25 -8.04 45.26
C THR A 7 -5.99 -7.83 46.10
N THR A 8 -4.81 -7.72 45.47
CA THR A 8 -3.58 -7.35 46.17
C THR A 8 -3.05 -6.04 45.58
N THR A 9 -3.12 -4.99 46.40
CA THR A 9 -2.46 -3.69 46.22
C THR A 9 -1.21 -3.69 47.10
N ILE A 10 -0.05 -3.27 46.58
CA ILE A 10 1.13 -2.96 47.40
C ILE A 10 1.73 -1.63 46.94
N ALA A 11 2.12 -0.86 47.95
CA ALA A 11 2.32 0.58 48.01
C ALA A 11 3.66 1.09 47.45
N PHE A 12 3.63 2.38 47.09
CA PHE A 12 4.77 3.27 46.92
C PHE A 12 5.47 3.55 48.26
N VAL A 13 6.80 3.59 48.26
CA VAL A 13 7.61 4.21 49.32
C VAL A 13 8.55 5.23 48.69
N PHE A 14 8.37 6.48 49.07
CA PHE A 14 9.34 7.56 48.90
C PHE A 14 10.39 7.47 50.02
N ALA A 15 11.67 7.67 49.69
CA ALA A 15 12.68 8.05 50.66
C ALA A 15 13.57 9.15 50.06
N SER A 16 13.81 10.16 50.89
CA SER A 16 14.39 11.46 50.58
C SER A 16 15.85 11.54 51.02
N SER A 17 16.59 12.42 50.34
CA SER A 17 17.75 13.22 50.79
C SER A 17 19.05 12.54 51.27
N CYS A 18 20.19 12.93 50.68
CA CYS A 18 21.09 13.91 51.31
C CYS A 18 22.23 14.38 50.38
N LEU A 19 22.61 15.64 50.59
CA LEU A 19 23.62 16.46 49.90
C LEU A 19 25.06 15.92 49.99
N ALA A 20 25.86 16.21 48.96
CA ALA A 20 27.28 16.56 49.11
C ALA A 20 27.68 17.65 48.10
N THR A 21 28.52 18.57 48.58
CA THR A 21 28.85 19.91 48.06
C THR A 21 30.15 19.98 47.23
N ALA A 22 30.25 21.05 46.39
CA ALA A 22 31.46 21.79 45.93
C ALA A 22 32.34 21.13 44.83
N LEU A 23 32.92 21.80 43.82
CA LEU A 23 33.24 23.21 43.44
C LEU A 23 33.64 23.23 41.92
N PRO A 24 33.94 24.39 41.27
CA PRO A 24 33.76 24.60 39.83
C PRO A 24 35.02 24.39 38.98
N SER A 25 34.81 24.09 37.70
CA SER A 25 35.81 24.26 36.65
C SER A 25 35.18 24.98 35.45
N SER A 26 35.49 26.27 35.37
CA SER A 26 35.24 27.12 34.22
C SER A 26 36.16 26.70 33.06
N PHE A 27 35.55 26.13 32.01
CA PHE A 27 36.17 26.02 30.69
C PHE A 27 35.42 26.93 29.71
N SER A 28 36.07 28.04 29.40
CA SER A 28 35.76 28.89 28.25
C SER A 28 36.08 28.11 26.98
N SER A 29 35.09 27.89 26.13
CA SER A 29 35.30 27.52 24.73
C SER A 29 34.34 28.31 23.86
N SER A 30 34.92 29.19 23.04
CA SER A 30 34.22 29.96 22.01
C SER A 30 33.52 29.03 21.03
N PRO A 31 32.27 29.30 20.63
CA PRO A 31 31.65 28.57 19.53
C PRO A 31 32.17 29.16 18.21
N HIS A 32 33.09 28.44 17.56
CA HIS A 32 33.21 28.55 16.11
C HIS A 32 31.91 28.02 15.51
N ALA A 33 31.09 28.92 14.98
CA ALA A 33 29.91 28.60 14.20
C ALA A 33 30.34 27.82 12.95
N ALA A 34 30.28 26.49 13.03
CA ALA A 34 30.25 25.65 11.85
C ALA A 34 28.89 25.88 11.18
N SER A 35 28.91 26.67 10.10
CA SER A 35 27.80 26.80 9.16
C SER A 35 27.55 25.44 8.53
N SER A 36 26.67 24.63 9.15
CA SER A 36 26.10 23.46 8.48
C SER A 36 25.17 23.99 7.38
N SER A 37 25.64 24.00 6.15
CA SER A 37 24.77 24.13 4.99
C SER A 37 23.91 22.87 4.94
N VAL A 38 22.73 22.95 5.53
CA VAL A 38 21.66 21.95 5.34
C VAL A 38 21.35 21.99 3.85
N VAL A 39 21.71 20.92 3.13
CA VAL A 39 21.23 20.70 1.77
C VAL A 39 19.74 20.44 1.92
N GLU A 40 18.93 21.46 1.64
CA GLU A 40 17.49 21.35 1.62
C GLU A 40 17.13 20.44 0.44
N GLU A 41 16.87 19.17 0.72
CA GLU A 41 16.40 18.22 -0.29
C GLU A 41 15.10 18.76 -0.89
N LYS A 42 15.11 19.06 -2.18
CA LYS A 42 13.93 19.52 -2.91
C LYS A 42 12.85 18.44 -2.82
N ARG A 43 11.78 18.71 -2.05
CA ARG A 43 10.60 17.84 -2.00
C ARG A 43 9.88 17.88 -3.36
N SER A 44 9.62 16.71 -3.94
CA SER A 44 8.79 16.59 -5.14
C SER A 44 7.37 17.09 -4.85
N THR A 45 6.79 17.83 -5.79
CA THR A 45 5.38 18.20 -5.78
C THR A 45 4.50 16.99 -6.12
N ASP A 46 3.24 17.00 -5.69
CA ASP A 46 2.29 15.94 -6.03
C ASP A 46 2.18 15.71 -7.55
N GLN A 47 2.25 16.79 -8.35
CA GLN A 47 2.20 16.69 -9.80
C GLN A 47 3.46 16.03 -10.39
N GLU A 48 4.65 16.31 -9.85
CA GLU A 48 5.89 15.64 -10.26
C GLU A 48 5.79 14.13 -9.95
N ILE A 49 5.30 13.77 -8.76
CA ILE A 49 5.10 12.38 -8.34
C ILE A 49 4.09 11.67 -9.24
N LEU A 50 2.90 12.26 -9.45
CA LEU A 50 1.87 11.68 -10.33
C LEU A 50 2.38 11.52 -11.76
N THR A 51 3.22 12.44 -12.25
CA THR A 51 3.84 12.34 -13.57
C THR A 51 4.84 11.19 -13.63
N ALA A 52 5.66 11.01 -12.59
CA ALA A 52 6.62 9.91 -12.52
C ALA A 52 5.96 8.52 -12.42
N LEU A 53 4.82 8.44 -11.73
CA LEU A 53 4.00 7.25 -11.58
C LEU A 53 3.07 6.98 -12.78
N ALA A 54 2.86 7.96 -13.66
CA ALA A 54 1.96 7.80 -14.80
C ALA A 54 2.48 6.74 -15.78
N GLY A 55 1.59 5.87 -16.21
CA GLY A 55 1.88 4.81 -17.17
C GLY A 55 0.89 3.65 -17.07
N THR A 56 1.11 2.71 -17.97
CA THR A 56 0.40 1.42 -18.04
C THR A 56 1.31 0.34 -17.50
N TYR A 57 0.78 -0.49 -16.62
CA TYR A 57 1.51 -1.55 -15.97
C TYR A 57 0.78 -2.88 -16.05
N THR A 58 1.53 -3.97 -16.23
CA THR A 58 1.03 -5.35 -16.20
C THR A 58 1.43 -6.04 -14.91
N LEU A 59 0.52 -6.81 -14.31
CA LEU A 59 0.80 -7.57 -13.10
C LEU A 59 1.88 -8.63 -13.37
N VAL A 60 2.88 -8.68 -12.49
CA VAL A 60 3.99 -9.63 -12.52
C VAL A 60 3.79 -10.71 -11.47
N ASN A 61 3.46 -10.28 -10.25
CA ASN A 61 3.26 -11.18 -9.13
C ASN A 61 2.37 -10.55 -8.06
N THR A 62 1.74 -11.39 -7.26
CA THR A 62 1.00 -11.03 -6.05
C THR A 62 1.40 -11.97 -4.93
N SER A 63 1.43 -11.44 -3.71
CA SER A 63 1.46 -12.25 -2.50
C SER A 63 0.53 -11.65 -1.45
N SER A 64 -0.05 -12.51 -0.61
CA SER A 64 -0.81 -12.08 0.56
C SER A 64 -0.25 -12.64 1.85
N THR A 65 -0.46 -11.89 2.92
CA THR A 65 -0.22 -12.33 4.29
C THR A 65 -1.43 -12.04 5.17
N LEU A 66 -1.60 -12.87 6.20
CA LEU A 66 -2.52 -12.66 7.32
C LEU A 66 -1.71 -12.66 8.60
N HIS A 67 -1.67 -11.53 9.30
CA HIS A 67 -0.80 -11.35 10.47
C HIS A 67 0.66 -11.71 10.15
N ASP A 68 1.14 -11.22 9.01
CA ASP A 68 2.50 -11.44 8.47
C ASP A 68 2.84 -12.90 8.12
N LEU A 69 1.88 -13.83 8.22
CA LEU A 69 2.03 -15.20 7.73
C LEU A 69 1.53 -15.31 6.28
N PRO A 70 2.30 -15.91 5.35
CA PRO A 70 1.86 -16.11 3.97
C PRO A 70 0.54 -16.89 3.88
N ILE A 71 -0.38 -16.41 3.03
CA ILE A 71 -1.63 -17.10 2.70
C ILE A 71 -1.78 -17.18 1.18
N PRO A 72 -2.54 -18.17 0.66
CA PRO A 72 -2.84 -18.24 -0.76
C PRO A 72 -3.64 -17.02 -1.26
N ASP A 73 -3.33 -16.54 -2.46
CA ASP A 73 -4.06 -15.49 -3.16
C ASP A 73 -5.31 -16.03 -3.89
N GLU A 74 -6.16 -16.78 -3.18
CA GLU A 74 -7.33 -17.46 -3.75
C GLU A 74 -8.24 -16.55 -4.62
N PRO A 75 -8.49 -15.27 -4.27
CA PRO A 75 -9.35 -14.41 -5.09
C PRO A 75 -8.83 -14.19 -6.52
N TYR A 76 -7.53 -14.36 -6.77
CA TYR A 76 -6.92 -14.07 -8.06
C TYR A 76 -6.53 -15.33 -8.85
N GLY A 77 -6.74 -16.52 -8.30
CA GLY A 77 -6.24 -17.76 -8.89
C GLY A 77 -4.72 -17.92 -8.69
N ALA A 78 -4.15 -19.00 -9.23
CA ALA A 78 -2.72 -19.29 -9.13
C ALA A 78 -1.89 -18.50 -10.15
N HIS A 79 -2.49 -18.11 -11.27
CA HIS A 79 -1.84 -17.40 -12.37
C HIS A 79 -2.60 -16.13 -12.77
N PRO A 80 -2.72 -15.13 -11.88
CA PRO A 80 -3.45 -13.92 -12.21
C PRO A 80 -2.77 -13.09 -13.28
N VAL A 81 -3.59 -12.41 -14.06
CA VAL A 81 -3.18 -11.32 -14.94
C VAL A 81 -3.87 -10.04 -14.52
N GLY A 82 -3.23 -8.90 -14.75
CA GLY A 82 -3.83 -7.63 -14.41
C GLY A 82 -3.20 -6.46 -15.15
N VAL A 83 -3.96 -5.38 -15.20
CA VAL A 83 -3.56 -4.09 -15.74
C VAL A 83 -3.83 -3.03 -14.68
N LEU A 84 -2.83 -2.19 -14.44
CA LEU A 84 -2.91 -0.99 -13.63
C LEU A 84 -2.57 0.20 -14.52
N ILE A 85 -3.41 1.21 -14.52
CA ILE A 85 -3.17 2.47 -15.24
C ILE A 85 -3.18 3.58 -14.21
N TYR A 86 -2.13 4.40 -14.23
CA TYR A 86 -2.06 5.68 -13.53
C TYR A 86 -1.91 6.79 -14.56
N THR A 87 -2.69 7.85 -14.40
CA THR A 87 -2.58 9.05 -15.23
C THR A 87 -1.91 10.18 -14.48
N ALA A 88 -1.13 10.99 -15.20
CA ALA A 88 -0.53 12.21 -14.63
C ALA A 88 -1.59 13.23 -14.18
N SER A 89 -2.83 13.11 -14.69
CA SER A 89 -3.98 13.93 -14.30
C SER A 89 -4.65 13.50 -12.99
N GLY A 90 -4.14 12.47 -12.31
CA GLY A 90 -4.67 12.03 -11.01
C GLY A 90 -5.89 11.11 -11.11
N TYR A 91 -5.88 10.18 -12.07
CA TYR A 91 -6.84 9.08 -12.16
C TYR A 91 -6.12 7.73 -12.23
N MET A 92 -6.85 6.69 -11.86
CA MET A 92 -6.36 5.33 -11.91
C MET A 92 -7.45 4.31 -12.25
N SER A 93 -7.04 3.19 -12.84
CA SER A 93 -7.86 1.98 -12.97
C SER A 93 -7.02 0.74 -12.70
N ALA A 94 -7.55 -0.23 -11.96
CA ALA A 94 -6.92 -1.52 -11.73
C ALA A 94 -7.91 -2.63 -12.05
N THR A 95 -7.45 -3.60 -12.85
CA THR A 95 -8.19 -4.82 -13.15
C THR A 95 -7.28 -6.01 -12.97
N ILE A 96 -7.72 -7.02 -12.22
CA ILE A 96 -7.00 -8.29 -12.01
C ILE A 96 -7.99 -9.42 -12.19
N THR A 97 -7.55 -10.50 -12.82
CA THR A 97 -8.36 -11.71 -12.91
C THR A 97 -7.52 -12.98 -12.95
N ALA A 98 -8.12 -14.08 -12.50
CA ALA A 98 -7.65 -15.43 -12.73
C ALA A 98 -7.44 -15.72 -14.23
N THR A 99 -6.70 -16.77 -14.57
CA THR A 99 -6.57 -17.25 -15.96
C THR A 99 -7.01 -18.69 -16.12
N GLU A 100 -7.26 -19.38 -15.02
CA GLU A 100 -7.62 -20.78 -14.99
C GLU A 100 -9.00 -20.99 -15.62
N PRO A 101 -9.16 -21.91 -16.60
CA PRO A 101 -10.43 -22.13 -17.28
C PRO A 101 -11.59 -22.51 -16.34
N PHE A 102 -11.29 -23.21 -15.24
CA PHE A 102 -12.31 -23.59 -14.26
C PHE A 102 -12.78 -22.44 -13.37
N LEU A 103 -12.04 -21.32 -13.33
CA LEU A 103 -12.45 -20.06 -12.67
C LEU A 103 -13.00 -19.05 -13.68
N ARG A 104 -12.75 -19.28 -14.98
CA ARG A 104 -13.19 -18.45 -16.10
C ARG A 104 -13.84 -19.29 -17.20
N PRO A 105 -15.05 -19.81 -16.95
CA PRO A 105 -15.83 -20.49 -17.98
C PRO A 105 -16.06 -19.58 -19.20
N ASN A 106 -16.27 -20.19 -20.36
CA ASN A 106 -16.37 -19.51 -21.65
C ASN A 106 -17.72 -18.78 -21.80
N LEU A 107 -17.84 -17.63 -21.14
CA LEU A 107 -18.99 -16.73 -21.22
C LEU A 107 -18.83 -15.74 -22.38
N THR A 108 -19.95 -15.31 -22.95
CA THR A 108 -19.96 -14.33 -24.04
C THR A 108 -20.54 -13.01 -23.56
N PHE A 109 -20.02 -11.88 -24.07
CA PHE A 109 -20.64 -10.56 -23.86
C PHE A 109 -21.34 -10.09 -25.16
N PRO A 110 -22.59 -9.61 -25.09
CA PRO A 110 -23.47 -9.59 -23.92
C PRO A 110 -23.88 -11.00 -23.50
N TYR A 111 -24.38 -11.14 -22.26
CA TYR A 111 -24.81 -12.43 -21.71
C TYR A 111 -25.79 -13.14 -22.66
N GLN A 112 -25.64 -14.46 -22.77
CA GLN A 112 -26.55 -15.31 -23.54
C GLN A 112 -27.52 -16.02 -22.59
N ALA A 113 -28.72 -16.36 -23.07
CA ALA A 113 -29.69 -17.10 -22.26
C ALA A 113 -29.22 -18.51 -21.86
N SER A 114 -28.21 -19.05 -22.55
CA SER A 114 -27.55 -20.31 -22.23
C SER A 114 -26.48 -20.19 -21.16
N ASP A 115 -26.00 -18.98 -20.86
CA ASP A 115 -25.00 -18.75 -19.82
C ASP A 115 -25.67 -18.88 -18.45
N SER A 116 -25.04 -19.60 -17.52
CA SER A 116 -25.60 -19.74 -16.18
C SER A 116 -25.19 -18.55 -15.29
N ASP A 117 -26.08 -18.11 -14.41
CA ASP A 117 -25.75 -17.11 -13.39
C ASP A 117 -24.59 -17.56 -12.50
N ALA A 118 -24.46 -18.88 -12.27
CA ALA A 118 -23.37 -19.45 -11.48
C ALA A 118 -22.01 -19.24 -12.15
N ASP A 119 -21.92 -19.41 -13.47
CA ASP A 119 -20.70 -19.16 -14.23
C ASP A 119 -20.32 -17.68 -14.22
N TRP A 120 -21.31 -16.79 -14.43
CA TRP A 120 -21.10 -15.34 -14.33
C TRP A 120 -20.63 -14.93 -12.93
N ALA A 121 -21.24 -15.48 -11.88
CA ALA A 121 -20.84 -15.24 -10.50
C ALA A 121 -19.43 -15.76 -10.22
N LEU A 122 -19.04 -16.90 -10.79
CA LEU A 122 -17.70 -17.45 -10.65
C LEU A 122 -16.63 -16.55 -11.28
N VAL A 123 -16.87 -16.07 -12.50
CA VAL A 123 -15.98 -15.10 -13.16
C VAL A 123 -15.88 -13.81 -12.34
N GLY A 124 -17.01 -13.30 -11.84
CA GLY A 124 -17.07 -12.11 -11.00
C GLY A 124 -16.32 -12.26 -9.68
N LYS A 125 -16.39 -13.44 -9.04
CA LYS A 125 -15.67 -13.76 -7.80
C LYS A 125 -14.15 -13.77 -7.98
N HIS A 126 -13.67 -14.16 -9.17
CA HIS A 126 -12.24 -14.24 -9.51
C HIS A 126 -11.78 -13.10 -10.44
N SER A 127 -12.49 -11.98 -10.38
CA SER A 127 -12.12 -10.74 -11.06
C SER A 127 -12.25 -9.59 -10.07
N VAL A 128 -11.31 -8.66 -10.10
CA VAL A 128 -11.44 -7.38 -9.40
C VAL A 128 -11.22 -6.27 -10.42
N GLY A 129 -12.06 -5.25 -10.37
CA GLY A 129 -12.00 -4.11 -11.26
C GLY A 129 -12.49 -2.88 -10.54
N TYR A 130 -11.65 -1.84 -10.47
CA TYR A 130 -12.03 -0.57 -9.88
C TYR A 130 -11.29 0.60 -10.52
N ALA A 131 -11.90 1.78 -10.48
CA ALA A 131 -11.30 3.00 -10.97
C ALA A 131 -11.82 4.22 -10.22
N GLY A 132 -11.02 5.29 -10.21
CA GLY A 132 -11.34 6.54 -9.56
C GLY A 132 -10.15 7.50 -9.57
N PRO A 133 -10.24 8.59 -8.79
CA PRO A 133 -9.13 9.51 -8.60
C PRO A 133 -7.91 8.82 -7.96
N LEU A 134 -6.74 9.34 -8.28
CA LEU A 134 -5.45 9.00 -7.69
C LEU A 134 -4.88 10.25 -7.02
N ARG A 135 -4.52 10.16 -5.75
CA ARG A 135 -3.95 11.28 -4.99
C ARG A 135 -2.77 10.82 -4.14
N ILE A 136 -1.80 11.71 -3.96
CA ILE A 136 -0.72 11.50 -2.99
C ILE A 136 -1.30 11.67 -1.58
N ASN A 137 -0.85 10.86 -0.63
CA ASN A 137 -1.20 11.08 0.77
C ASN A 137 -0.35 12.25 1.32
N PRO A 138 -0.95 13.39 1.70
CA PRO A 138 -0.19 14.55 2.18
C PRO A 138 0.43 14.32 3.57
N ASP A 139 -0.06 13.34 4.32
CA ASP A 139 0.35 13.06 5.70
C ASP A 139 1.67 12.28 5.80
N ILE A 140 2.15 11.73 4.68
CA ILE A 140 3.37 10.91 4.62
C ILE A 140 4.33 11.54 3.59
N PRO A 141 5.63 11.71 3.90
CA PRO A 141 6.61 12.10 2.90
C PRO A 141 6.57 11.17 1.68
N ALA A 142 6.60 11.76 0.49
CA ALA A 142 6.50 11.04 -0.76
C ALA A 142 7.48 11.64 -1.78
N SER A 143 7.99 10.79 -2.66
CA SER A 143 8.91 11.13 -3.75
C SER A 143 8.46 10.42 -5.03
N GLU A 144 9.18 10.61 -6.12
CA GLU A 144 8.92 9.90 -7.38
C GLU A 144 9.09 8.38 -7.27
N THR A 145 9.81 7.90 -6.25
CA THR A 145 10.14 6.48 -6.08
C THR A 145 9.49 5.80 -4.91
N GLU A 146 9.04 6.52 -3.88
CA GLU A 146 8.39 5.91 -2.73
C GLU A 146 7.39 6.85 -2.06
N GLY A 147 6.37 6.28 -1.42
CA GLY A 147 5.39 7.06 -0.67
C GLY A 147 4.09 6.30 -0.49
N GLN A 148 3.01 7.05 -0.25
CA GLN A 148 1.66 6.51 -0.17
C GLN A 148 0.70 7.27 -1.08
N VAL A 149 -0.16 6.54 -1.77
CA VAL A 149 -1.26 7.09 -2.57
C VAL A 149 -2.61 6.60 -2.05
N PHE A 150 -3.64 7.37 -2.37
CA PHE A 150 -5.03 6.97 -2.27
C PHE A 150 -5.56 6.58 -3.65
N HIS A 151 -6.14 5.39 -3.74
CA HIS A 151 -7.05 5.02 -4.83
C HIS A 151 -8.47 5.36 -4.39
N GLY A 152 -9.12 6.31 -5.06
CA GLY A 152 -10.51 6.68 -4.82
C GLY A 152 -10.72 8.12 -4.29
N PRO A 153 -11.93 8.50 -3.82
CA PRO A 153 -13.16 7.71 -3.78
C PRO A 153 -13.44 6.97 -5.08
N LEU A 154 -13.57 5.66 -5.02
CA LEU A 154 -13.74 4.85 -6.23
C LEU A 154 -15.07 5.19 -6.89
N THR A 155 -15.03 5.55 -8.17
CA THR A 155 -16.23 5.89 -8.97
C THR A 155 -16.90 4.63 -9.48
N VAL A 156 -16.12 3.61 -9.83
CA VAL A 156 -16.60 2.30 -10.26
C VAL A 156 -15.82 1.22 -9.54
N ALA A 157 -16.51 0.17 -9.10
CA ALA A 157 -15.92 -1.03 -8.54
C ALA A 157 -16.88 -2.21 -8.76
N ASN A 158 -16.35 -3.37 -9.12
CA ASN A 158 -17.16 -4.59 -9.18
C ASN A 158 -17.47 -5.17 -7.80
N VAL A 159 -16.72 -4.77 -6.77
CA VAL A 159 -17.05 -4.98 -5.35
C VAL A 159 -17.89 -3.78 -4.89
N PRO A 160 -19.22 -3.92 -4.68
CA PRO A 160 -20.10 -2.76 -4.52
C PRO A 160 -19.78 -1.92 -3.27
N THR A 161 -19.31 -2.55 -2.20
CA THR A 161 -18.93 -1.86 -0.96
C THR A 161 -17.70 -0.97 -1.09
N TRP A 162 -16.97 -1.05 -2.21
CA TRP A 162 -15.80 -0.21 -2.48
C TRP A 162 -16.15 1.10 -3.18
N VAL A 163 -17.35 1.24 -3.75
CA VAL A 163 -17.77 2.50 -4.38
C VAL A 163 -17.81 3.61 -3.33
N GLY A 164 -17.15 4.72 -3.64
CA GLY A 164 -16.97 5.85 -2.72
C GLY A 164 -15.87 5.65 -1.67
N ALA A 165 -15.31 4.45 -1.53
CA ALA A 165 -14.22 4.18 -0.58
C ALA A 165 -12.87 4.68 -1.11
N GLU A 166 -11.96 4.98 -0.18
CA GLU A 166 -10.56 5.26 -0.47
C GLU A 166 -9.68 4.11 -0.01
N HIS A 167 -8.78 3.66 -0.87
CA HIS A 167 -7.81 2.64 -0.52
C HIS A 167 -6.41 3.23 -0.40
N ARG A 168 -5.80 3.06 0.76
CA ARG A 168 -4.39 3.43 1.01
C ARG A 168 -3.46 2.41 0.37
N ARG A 169 -2.46 2.90 -0.35
CA ARG A 169 -1.46 2.09 -1.05
C ARG A 169 -0.07 2.66 -0.86
N ASN A 170 0.82 1.90 -0.24
CA ASN A 170 2.23 2.24 -0.27
C ASN A 170 2.77 1.88 -1.65
N TYR A 171 3.55 2.77 -2.26
CA TYR A 171 4.20 2.48 -3.53
C TYR A 171 5.71 2.54 -3.40
N THR A 172 6.38 1.70 -4.18
CA THR A 172 7.83 1.75 -4.40
C THR A 172 8.11 1.53 -5.88
N VAL A 173 8.89 2.40 -6.50
CA VAL A 173 9.34 2.30 -7.88
C VAL A 173 10.75 1.72 -7.88
N VAL A 174 10.97 0.68 -8.67
CA VAL A 174 12.26 0.01 -8.81
C VAL A 174 12.62 -0.05 -10.29
N GLU A 175 13.79 0.47 -10.65
CA GLU A 175 14.34 0.31 -12.00
C GLU A 175 15.35 -0.83 -12.03
N ARG A 176 15.29 -1.66 -13.07
CA ARG A 176 16.20 -2.79 -13.29
C ARG A 176 16.61 -2.86 -14.74
N GLU A 177 17.81 -3.34 -15.00
CA GLU A 177 18.24 -3.64 -16.36
C GLU A 177 17.77 -5.04 -16.76
N GLU A 178 17.03 -5.15 -17.87
CA GLU A 178 16.61 -6.40 -18.49
C GLU A 178 16.92 -6.34 -19.98
N GLU A 179 17.66 -7.33 -20.49
CA GLU A 179 18.02 -7.41 -21.91
C GLU A 179 18.65 -6.10 -22.44
N GLY A 180 19.46 -5.43 -21.61
CA GLY A 180 20.13 -4.17 -21.94
C GLY A 180 19.22 -2.93 -21.94
N LYS A 181 18.00 -3.03 -21.39
CA LYS A 181 17.05 -1.92 -21.27
C LYS A 181 16.71 -1.66 -19.80
N SER A 182 16.57 -0.39 -19.41
CA SER A 182 15.99 -0.04 -18.11
C SER A 182 14.48 -0.33 -18.13
N VAL A 183 14.03 -1.17 -17.20
CA VAL A 183 12.64 -1.56 -16.98
C VAL A 183 12.20 -1.06 -15.63
N LYS A 184 11.06 -0.36 -15.60
CA LYS A 184 10.45 0.17 -14.39
C LYS A 184 9.42 -0.80 -13.82
N TYR A 185 9.59 -1.11 -12.54
CA TYR A 185 8.66 -1.87 -11.71
C TYR A 185 8.02 -0.96 -10.68
N LEU A 186 6.78 -1.30 -10.31
CA LEU A 186 6.01 -0.65 -9.29
C LEU A 186 5.51 -1.71 -8.31
N GLU A 187 5.99 -1.64 -7.08
CA GLU A 187 5.46 -2.40 -5.95
C GLU A 187 4.30 -1.60 -5.34
N ILE A 188 3.16 -2.25 -5.10
CA ILE A 188 2.01 -1.67 -4.41
C ILE A 188 1.65 -2.54 -3.20
N GLY A 189 1.76 -1.95 -2.01
CA GLY A 189 1.27 -2.52 -0.77
C GLY A 189 -0.20 -2.22 -0.55
N SER A 190 -1.00 -3.26 -0.29
CA SER A 190 -2.43 -3.19 -0.02
C SER A 190 -2.72 -3.68 1.40
N GLU A 191 -3.14 -2.79 2.30
CA GLU A 191 -3.68 -3.19 3.61
C GLU A 191 -5.21 -3.20 3.57
N ARG A 192 -5.81 -4.32 4.00
CA ARG A 192 -7.27 -4.57 3.90
C ARG A 192 -7.95 -4.65 5.28
N GLY A 193 -7.22 -4.33 6.35
CA GLY A 193 -7.69 -4.44 7.73
C GLY A 193 -7.62 -5.88 8.27
N GLY A 194 -7.73 -6.04 9.59
CA GLY A 194 -7.73 -7.36 10.24
C GLY A 194 -6.46 -8.20 10.01
N GLY A 195 -5.32 -7.54 9.77
CA GLY A 195 -4.05 -8.20 9.50
C GLY A 195 -3.85 -8.68 8.06
N TYR A 196 -4.82 -8.48 7.15
CA TYR A 196 -4.70 -8.83 5.74
C TYR A 196 -3.87 -7.80 4.98
N ARG A 197 -2.78 -8.26 4.37
CA ARG A 197 -1.89 -7.44 3.54
C ARG A 197 -1.64 -8.16 2.21
N GLY A 198 -1.50 -7.38 1.14
CA GLY A 198 -1.09 -7.86 -0.16
C GLY A 198 0.05 -7.02 -0.72
N ILE A 199 0.98 -7.64 -1.43
CA ILE A 199 2.04 -6.98 -2.18
C ILE A 199 1.88 -7.35 -3.65
N LEU A 200 1.69 -6.35 -4.50
CA LEU A 200 1.51 -6.54 -5.93
C LEU A 200 2.66 -5.89 -6.66
N TRP A 201 3.33 -6.65 -7.52
CA TRP A 201 4.40 -6.18 -8.38
C TRP A 201 3.86 -5.97 -9.80
N TRP A 202 4.12 -4.78 -10.34
CA TRP A 202 3.66 -4.37 -11.65
C TRP A 202 4.86 -3.95 -12.50
N LYS A 203 4.89 -4.36 -13.77
CA LYS A 203 5.91 -3.95 -14.74
C LYS A 203 5.32 -2.91 -15.68
N ARG A 204 6.01 -1.79 -15.87
CA ARG A 204 5.61 -0.76 -16.85
C ARG A 204 5.76 -1.28 -18.28
N VAL A 205 4.80 -0.97 -19.15
CA VAL A 205 4.74 -1.48 -20.54
C VAL A 205 4.57 -0.40 -21.62
N ASP A 206 4.63 0.89 -21.26
CA ASP A 206 4.59 2.02 -22.19
C ASP A 206 5.82 2.92 -22.11
#